data_AF-A0A7X0FLK2-F1
#
_entry.id   AF-A0A7X0FLK2-F1
#
_cell.length_a   1.000
_cell.length_b   1.000
_cell.length_c   1.000
_cell.angle_alpha   90.00
_cell.angle_beta   90.00
_cell.angle_gamma   90.00
#
_symmetry.space_group_name_H-M   'P 1'
#
loop_
_entity.id
_entity.type
_entity.pdbx_description
1 polymer ?
#
loop_
_entity_poly.entity_id
_entity_poly.type
_entity_poly.pdbx_seq_one_letter_code
_entity_poly.pdbx_strand_id
1 'polypeptide(L)'
;MKLIGSLMEDGSSKELSKSWDGLREPGNQLFEILKDAVGFISSAFVLNWTPEQSEDIYTVLVNGREVILFEVSKSSGEVLNFRNVSVKEYEKSLRSRQSKIKLAVAIELASKQ
;
A
#
# COMPACT_ATOMS: atom_id res chain seq x y z
N MET A 1 -20.93 -9.35 -7.84
CA MET A 1 -21.42 -9.11 -6.47
C MET A 1 -20.94 -7.73 -6.07
N LYS A 2 -21.83 -6.76 -5.87
CA LYS A 2 -21.50 -5.40 -5.44
C LYS A 2 -21.40 -5.41 -3.92
N LEU A 3 -20.20 -5.33 -3.34
CA LEU A 3 -20.09 -5.10 -1.90
C LEU A 3 -20.31 -3.61 -1.66
N ILE A 4 -21.41 -3.35 -0.97
CA ILE A 4 -21.97 -2.03 -0.71
C ILE A 4 -21.35 -1.54 0.60
N GLY A 5 -20.60 -0.44 0.49
CA GLY A 5 -20.39 0.60 1.50
C GLY A 5 -20.70 0.22 2.95
N SER A 6 -19.91 -0.69 3.53
CA SER A 6 -19.87 -0.86 4.97
C SER A 6 -18.97 0.23 5.57
N LEU A 7 -19.35 0.81 6.71
CA LEU A 7 -18.58 1.85 7.43
C LEU A 7 -17.07 1.52 7.60
N MET A 8 -16.70 0.23 7.62
CA MET A 8 -15.31 -0.22 7.66
C MET A 8 -14.54 0.05 6.36
N GLU A 9 -15.21 0.00 5.21
CA GLU A 9 -14.66 0.33 3.89
C GLU A 9 -14.48 1.85 3.74
N ASP A 10 -15.42 2.65 4.28
CA ASP A 10 -15.31 4.12 4.27
C ASP A 10 -14.14 4.62 5.14
N GLY A 11 -13.96 4.02 6.33
CA GLY A 11 -12.82 4.32 7.20
C GLY A 11 -11.49 3.93 6.57
N SER A 12 -11.40 2.71 6.01
CA SER A 12 -10.19 2.24 5.34
C SER A 12 -9.87 3.07 4.08
N SER A 13 -10.89 3.42 3.29
CA SER A 13 -10.74 4.22 2.07
C SER A 13 -10.28 5.65 2.36
N LYS A 14 -10.85 6.31 3.39
CA LYS A 14 -10.41 7.65 3.80
C LYS A 14 -8.99 7.67 4.35
N GLU A 15 -8.62 6.66 5.14
CA GLU A 15 -7.27 6.53 5.69
C GLU A 15 -6.24 6.30 4.59
N LEU A 16 -6.56 5.41 3.64
CA LEU A 16 -5.74 5.16 2.45
C LEU A 16 -5.59 6.40 1.58
N SER A 17 -6.67 7.14 1.37
CA SER A 17 -6.67 8.37 0.57
C SER A 17 -5.85 9.48 1.22
N LYS A 18 -5.96 9.68 2.55
CA LYS A 18 -5.11 10.63 3.28
C LYS A 18 -3.65 10.23 3.28
N SER A 19 -3.36 8.94 3.44
CA SER A 19 -1.99 8.42 3.41
C SER A 19 -1.38 8.58 2.02
N TRP A 20 -2.16 8.38 0.95
CA TRP A 20 -1.74 8.61 -0.43
C TRP A 20 -1.51 10.10 -0.75
N ASP A 21 -2.39 10.98 -0.28
CA ASP A 21 -2.26 12.42 -0.46
C ASP A 21 -0.96 12.96 0.15
N GLY A 22 -0.65 12.54 1.39
CA GLY A 22 0.63 12.84 2.03
C GLY A 22 1.84 12.15 1.39
N LEU A 23 1.64 11.00 0.73
CA LEU A 23 2.70 10.33 -0.02
C LEU A 23 3.08 11.12 -1.28
N ARG A 24 2.09 11.76 -1.93
CA ARG A 24 2.29 12.51 -3.18
C ARG A 24 2.95 13.87 -2.95
N GLU A 25 3.08 14.32 -1.70
CA GLU A 25 3.72 15.60 -1.40
C GLU A 25 5.16 15.63 -1.91
N PRO A 26 5.55 16.70 -2.64
CA PRO A 26 6.90 16.82 -3.17
C PRO A 26 7.92 16.86 -2.02
N GLY A 27 8.92 15.97 -2.08
CA GLY A 27 9.89 15.75 -0.99
C GLY A 27 9.59 14.53 -0.12
N ASN A 28 8.53 13.77 -0.42
CA ASN A 28 8.30 12.50 0.25
C ASN A 28 9.23 11.40 -0.31
N GLN A 29 10.24 11.06 0.48
CA GLN A 29 11.23 10.04 0.16
C GLN A 29 10.59 8.72 -0.27
N LEU A 30 9.50 8.29 0.38
CA LEU A 30 8.78 7.06 0.03
C LEU A 30 8.28 7.05 -1.41
N PHE A 31 7.76 8.17 -1.90
CA PHE A 31 7.24 8.28 -3.25
C PHE A 31 8.36 8.29 -4.28
N GLU A 32 9.48 8.94 -3.99
CA GLU A 32 10.66 8.91 -4.86
C GLU A 32 11.23 7.51 -4.98
N ILE A 33 11.32 6.76 -3.87
CA ILE A 33 11.79 5.38 -3.89
C ILE A 33 10.83 4.48 -4.67
N LEU A 34 9.53 4.61 -4.44
CA LEU A 34 8.53 3.86 -5.21
C LEU A 34 8.61 4.20 -6.70
N LYS A 35 8.81 5.47 -7.04
CA LYS A 35 8.93 5.91 -8.42
C LYS A 35 10.22 5.37 -9.07
N ASP A 36 11.32 5.31 -8.34
CA ASP A 36 12.57 4.72 -8.82
C ASP A 36 12.43 3.21 -9.03
N ALA A 37 11.81 2.52 -8.07
CA ALA A 37 11.70 1.06 -8.09
C ALA A 37 10.65 0.52 -9.07
N VAL A 38 9.54 1.25 -9.26
CA VAL A 38 8.39 0.79 -10.07
C VAL A 38 8.25 1.59 -11.37
N GLY A 39 8.92 2.74 -11.48
CA GLY A 39 8.84 3.65 -12.61
C GLY A 39 7.52 4.42 -12.60
N PHE A 40 6.49 3.83 -13.22
CA PHE A 40 5.20 4.51 -13.42
C PHE A 40 4.15 4.05 -12.41
N ILE A 41 3.74 4.99 -11.56
CA ILE A 41 2.72 4.79 -10.52
C ILE A 41 1.47 5.59 -10.93
N SER A 42 0.44 4.87 -11.38
CA SER A 42 -0.89 5.45 -11.64
C SER A 42 -1.68 5.61 -10.34
N SER A 43 -1.56 4.64 -9.43
CA SER A 43 -2.19 4.66 -8.11
C SER A 43 -1.35 3.84 -7.14
N ALA A 44 -1.14 4.32 -5.91
CA ALA A 44 -0.57 3.51 -4.84
C ALA A 44 -1.39 3.62 -3.55
N PHE A 45 -1.60 2.49 -2.88
CA PHE A 45 -2.39 2.42 -1.65
C PHE A 45 -1.63 1.64 -0.57
N VAL A 46 -1.38 2.27 0.58
CA VAL A 46 -0.67 1.66 1.71
C VAL A 46 -1.60 0.68 2.44
N LEU A 47 -1.54 -0.61 2.09
CA LEU A 47 -2.36 -1.66 2.68
C LEU A 47 -2.04 -1.89 4.17
N ASN A 48 -0.76 -1.80 4.52
CA ASN A 48 -0.28 -2.00 5.88
C ASN A 48 0.97 -1.17 6.14
N TRP A 49 1.08 -0.65 7.36
CA TRP A 49 2.29 -0.06 7.90
C TRP A 49 2.53 -0.63 9.28
N THR A 50 3.67 -1.28 9.46
CA THR A 50 4.10 -1.83 10.75
C THR A 50 5.38 -1.13 11.17
N PRO A 51 5.34 -0.25 12.19
CA PRO A 51 6.54 0.32 12.74
C PRO A 51 7.28 -0.73 13.58
N GLU A 52 8.49 -1.11 13.15
CA GLU A 52 9.42 -1.93 13.91
C GLU A 52 10.46 -1.06 14.64
N GLN A 53 11.29 -1.67 15.49
CA GLN A 53 12.22 -0.92 16.36
C GLN A 53 13.28 -0.13 15.58
N SER A 54 13.77 -0.67 14.47
CA SER A 54 14.79 -0.01 13.64
C SER A 54 14.29 0.38 12.25
N GLU A 55 13.13 -0.13 11.86
CA GLU A 55 12.63 -0.08 10.49
C GLU A 55 11.11 0.17 10.49
N ASP A 56 10.59 0.69 9.39
CA ASP A 56 9.15 0.73 9.11
C ASP A 56 8.85 -0.19 7.94
N ILE A 57 8.00 -1.18 8.16
CA ILE A 57 7.60 -2.14 7.12
C ILE A 57 6.34 -1.60 6.45
N TYR A 58 6.44 -1.33 5.15
CA TYR A 58 5.34 -0.88 4.32
C TYR A 58 4.90 -1.96 3.35
N THR A 59 3.59 -2.09 3.21
CA THR A 59 2.98 -2.90 2.17
C THR A 59 2.07 -2.01 1.34
N VAL A 60 2.41 -1.83 0.07
CA VAL A 60 1.76 -0.89 -0.83
C VAL A 60 1.24 -1.62 -2.06
N LEU A 61 -0.04 -1.44 -2.38
CA LEU A 61 -0.63 -1.87 -3.64
C LEU A 61 -0.35 -0.82 -4.70
N VAL A 62 0.35 -1.19 -5.76
CA VAL A 62 0.66 -0.33 -6.90
C VAL A 62 -0.15 -0.76 -8.13
N ASN A 63 -0.76 0.23 -8.79
CA ASN A 63 -1.55 0.08 -10.02
C ASN A 63 -2.70 -0.94 -9.91
N GLY A 64 -3.13 -1.29 -8.69
CA GLY A 64 -4.13 -2.32 -8.44
C GLY A 64 -3.73 -3.74 -8.86
N ARG A 65 -2.47 -3.97 -9.23
CA ARG A 65 -1.99 -5.21 -9.85
C ARG A 65 -0.84 -5.86 -9.09
N GLU A 66 -0.03 -5.04 -8.43
CA GLU A 66 1.22 -5.46 -7.80
C GLU A 66 1.22 -5.00 -6.35
N VAL A 67 1.70 -5.85 -5.45
CA VAL A 67 1.88 -5.48 -4.05
C VAL A 67 3.37 -5.43 -3.78
N ILE A 68 3.83 -4.29 -3.29
CA ILE A 68 5.22 -4.03 -3.00
C ILE A 68 5.37 -3.96 -1.50
N LEU A 69 6.22 -4.82 -0.97
CA LEU A 69 6.63 -4.85 0.41
C LEU A 69 8.04 -4.30 0.47
N PHE A 70 8.27 -3.35 1.34
CA PHE A 70 9.60 -2.80 1.52
C PHE A 70 9.73 -2.27 2.94
N GLU A 71 10.95 -2.26 3.43
CA GLU A 71 11.29 -1.82 4.77
C GLU A 71 12.04 -0.51 4.63
N VAL A 72 11.81 0.45 5.53
CA VAL A 72 12.52 1.73 5.53
C VAL A 72 13.30 1.81 6.82
N SER A 73 14.61 1.94 6.74
CA SER A 73 15.45 2.16 7.91
C SER A 73 15.07 3.50 8.56
N LYS A 74 14.70 3.50 9.84
CA LYS A 74 14.47 4.73 10.60
C LYS A 74 15.77 5.52 10.82
N SER A 75 16.89 4.79 10.83
CA SER A 75 18.23 5.32 11.10
C SER A 75 18.80 6.05 9.89
N SER A 76 18.69 5.44 8.71
CA SER A 76 19.30 5.96 7.47
C SER A 76 18.28 6.53 6.48
N GLY A 77 16.99 6.21 6.64
CA GLY A 77 15.95 6.52 5.64
C GLY A 77 15.99 5.62 4.39
N GLU A 78 16.94 4.70 4.32
CA GLU A 78 17.14 3.85 3.14
C GLU A 78 16.08 2.75 3.06
N VAL A 79 15.74 2.35 1.83
CA VAL A 79 14.86 1.20 1.60
C VAL A 79 15.63 -0.10 1.64
N LEU A 80 15.15 -0.97 2.49
CA LEU A 80 15.64 -2.31 2.76
C LEU A 80 14.59 -3.33 2.32
N ASN A 81 15.05 -4.51 1.91
CA ASN A 81 14.21 -5.67 1.55
C ASN A 81 13.02 -5.33 0.62
N PHE A 82 13.28 -4.61 -0.47
CA PHE A 82 12.28 -4.38 -1.50
C PHE A 82 11.84 -5.70 -2.15
N ARG A 83 10.55 -6.00 -2.07
CA ARG A 83 9.95 -7.22 -2.56
C ARG A 83 8.64 -6.93 -3.29
N ASN A 84 8.63 -7.21 -4.58
CA ASN A 84 7.40 -7.21 -5.39
C ASN A 84 6.75 -8.60 -5.32
N VAL A 85 5.47 -8.63 -5.03
CA VAL A 85 4.63 -9.83 -5.09
C VAL A 85 3.34 -9.54 -5.85
N SER A 86 2.80 -10.55 -6.51
CA SER A 86 1.49 -10.41 -7.15
C SER A 86 0.38 -10.25 -6.10
N VAL A 87 -0.66 -9.48 -6.42
CA VAL A 87 -1.87 -9.34 -5.58
C VAL A 87 -2.41 -10.71 -5.15
N LYS A 88 -2.43 -11.68 -6.05
CA LYS A 88 -2.92 -13.04 -5.79
C LYS A 88 -2.04 -13.82 -4.80
N GLU A 89 -0.73 -13.55 -4.79
CA GLU A 89 0.20 -14.15 -3.83
C GLU A 89 0.04 -13.51 -2.45
N TYR A 90 -0.06 -12.18 -2.42
CA TYR A 90 -0.33 -11.43 -1.18
C TYR A 90 -1.67 -11.85 -0.56
N GLU A 91 -2.74 -11.95 -1.35
CA GLU A 91 -4.07 -12.38 -0.89
C GLU A 91 -4.03 -13.78 -0.24
N LYS A 92 -3.22 -14.70 -0.78
CA LYS A 92 -3.02 -16.04 -0.19
C LYS A 92 -2.28 -15.98 1.15
N SER A 93 -1.36 -15.03 1.31
CA SER A 93 -0.63 -14.79 2.56
C SER A 93 -1.54 -14.20 3.65
N LEU A 94 -2.57 -13.44 3.25
CA LEU A 94 -3.52 -12.84 4.19
C LEU A 94 -4.37 -13.89 4.93
N ARG A 95 -4.19 -13.97 6.24
CA ARG A 95 -5.00 -14.82 7.14
C ARG A 95 -6.27 -14.12 7.62
N SER A 96 -6.22 -12.80 7.77
CA SER A 96 -7.29 -11.99 8.38
C SER A 96 -8.34 -11.54 7.37
N ARG A 97 -9.62 -11.72 7.71
CA ARG A 97 -10.75 -11.25 6.88
C ARG A 97 -10.71 -9.73 6.64
N GLN A 98 -10.32 -8.96 7.65
CA GLN A 98 -10.19 -7.49 7.53
C GLN A 98 -9.13 -7.08 6.50
N SER A 99 -7.96 -7.74 6.49
CA SER A 99 -6.91 -7.46 5.52
C SER A 99 -7.32 -7.81 4.09
N LYS A 100 -8.08 -8.91 3.91
CA LYS A 100 -8.64 -9.28 2.60
C LYS A 100 -9.65 -8.25 2.08
N ILE A 101 -10.51 -7.73 2.97
CA ILE A 101 -11.44 -6.65 2.63
C ILE A 101 -10.67 -5.39 2.25
N LYS A 102 -9.67 -4.97 3.05
CA LYS A 102 -8.85 -3.80 2.76
C LYS A 102 -8.14 -3.92 1.39
N LEU A 103 -7.59 -5.09 1.08
CA LEU A 103 -6.99 -5.38 -0.23
C LEU A 103 -8.03 -5.26 -1.37
N ALA A 104 -9.21 -5.86 -1.20
CA ALA A 104 -10.27 -5.80 -2.21
C ALA A 104 -10.73 -4.35 -2.47
N VAL A 105 -10.91 -3.55 -1.41
CA VAL A 105 -11.26 -2.12 -1.52
C VAL A 105 -10.17 -1.35 -2.25
N ALA A 106 -8.89 -1.57 -1.92
CA ALA A 106 -7.77 -0.89 -2.56
C ALA A 106 -7.66 -1.22 -4.06
N ILE A 107 -7.92 -2.48 -4.46
CA ILE A 107 -7.96 -2.89 -5.88
C ILE A 107 -9.12 -2.23 -6.60
N GLU A 108 -10.32 -2.20 -5.99
CA GLU A 108 -11.48 -1.53 -6.59
C GLU A 108 -11.26 -0.03 -6.75
N LEU A 109 -10.61 0.63 -5.78
CA LEU A 109 -10.24 2.05 -5.88
C LEU A 109 -9.22 2.29 -6.99
N ALA A 110 -8.19 1.45 -7.10
CA ALA A 110 -7.20 1.55 -8.17
C ALA A 110 -7.81 1.36 -9.57
N SER A 111 -8.85 0.54 -9.69
CA SER A 111 -9.57 0.33 -10.96
C SER A 111 -10.45 1.52 -11.37
N LYS A 112 -10.77 2.42 -10.43
CA LYS A 112 -11.60 3.62 -10.66
C LYS A 112 -10.81 4.89 -10.95
N GLN A 113 -9.48 4.83 -10.92
CA GLN A 113 -8.60 5.98 -11.05
C GLN A 113 -8.10 6.17 -12.49
#